data_AF-A0A7G8YR35-F1
#
_entry.id   AF-A0A7G8YR35-F1
#
_cell.length_a   1.000
_cell.length_b   1.000
_cell.length_c   1.000
_cell.angle_alpha   90.00
_cell.angle_beta   90.00
_cell.angle_gamma   90.00
#
_symmetry.space_group_name_H-M   'P 1'
#
loop_
_entity.id
_entity.type
_entity.pdbx_description
1 polymer ?
#
loop_
_entity_poly.entity_id
_entity_poly.type
_entity_poly.pdbx_seq_one_letter_code
_entity_poly.pdbx_strand_id
1 'polypeptide(L)'
;MQIDLLNESLLGHWETSAGVMQCELQFGSRLIYVQHPSNEPPQRRLTAAQQGVQAVWDDIPQALAFAERLCVPGMRKAWQLYAQGLLSCPPLEVYSIHFQINSPYPSYTISQNPDFDWETSLAVEDEQGQVHRLSLAEYEPGEDFWLSVRRLGAGQFQSDT
;
A
#
# COMPACT_ATOMS: atom_id res chain seq x y z
N MET A 1 -0.77 -0.29 -15.45
CA MET A 1 0.69 -0.22 -15.71
C MET A 1 1.20 -1.65 -15.73
N GLN A 2 2.01 -2.00 -16.72
CA GLN A 2 2.62 -3.33 -16.77
C GLN A 2 3.87 -3.33 -15.89
N ILE A 3 4.03 -4.35 -15.03
CA ILE A 3 5.17 -4.48 -14.12
C ILE A 3 6.15 -5.52 -14.68
N ASP A 4 7.36 -5.06 -14.98
CA ASP A 4 8.45 -5.89 -15.53
C ASP A 4 9.71 -5.75 -14.66
N LEU A 5 9.85 -6.63 -13.68
CA LEU A 5 10.97 -6.69 -12.75
C LEU A 5 12.28 -7.17 -13.40
N LEU A 6 12.21 -7.77 -14.59
CA LEU A 6 13.38 -8.37 -15.24
C LEU A 6 14.09 -7.38 -16.16
N ASN A 7 13.35 -6.42 -16.72
CA ASN A 7 13.89 -5.39 -17.60
C ASN A 7 13.99 -4.02 -16.94
N GLU A 8 13.38 -3.82 -15.77
CA GLU A 8 13.50 -2.57 -15.02
C GLU A 8 14.88 -2.42 -14.38
N SER A 9 15.37 -1.18 -14.29
CA SER A 9 16.66 -0.90 -13.65
C SER A 9 16.54 -0.98 -12.14
N LEU A 10 17.51 -1.62 -11.48
CA LEU A 10 17.59 -1.60 -10.03
C LEU A 10 17.90 -0.17 -9.56
N LEU A 11 17.01 0.39 -8.76
CA LEU A 11 17.24 1.65 -8.06
C LEU A 11 18.26 1.47 -6.94
N GLY A 12 18.22 0.30 -6.28
CA GLY A 12 19.17 -0.05 -5.23
C GLY A 12 19.30 -1.55 -5.02
N HIS A 13 20.43 -1.93 -4.41
CA HIS A 13 20.75 -3.31 -4.06
C HIS A 13 21.62 -3.34 -2.79
N TRP A 14 21.08 -3.83 -1.68
CA TRP A 14 21.78 -3.82 -0.38
C TRP A 14 21.41 -5.02 0.49
N GLU A 15 22.19 -5.26 1.54
CA GLU A 15 21.92 -6.31 2.51
C GLU A 15 20.94 -5.81 3.58
N THR A 16 19.82 -6.52 3.81
CA THR A 16 18.82 -6.18 4.83
C THR A 16 19.08 -6.85 6.16
N SER A 17 19.64 -8.05 6.12
CA SER A 17 20.07 -8.84 7.27
C SER A 17 21.14 -9.81 6.82
N ALA A 18 21.92 -10.37 7.75
CA ALA A 18 23.00 -11.30 7.41
C ALA A 18 22.54 -12.40 6.43
N GLY A 19 23.13 -12.42 5.24
CA GLY A 19 22.83 -13.42 4.21
C GLY A 19 21.64 -13.10 3.30
N VAL A 20 20.98 -11.95 3.45
CA VAL A 20 19.78 -11.55 2.69
C VAL A 20 20.01 -10.21 2.00
N MET A 21 20.04 -10.24 0.68
CA MET A 21 20.09 -9.07 -0.17
C MET A 21 18.70 -8.66 -0.62
N GLN A 22 18.50 -7.37 -0.88
CA GLN A 22 17.26 -6.79 -1.36
C GLN A 22 17.51 -5.97 -2.62
N CYS A 23 16.76 -6.29 -3.68
CA CYS A 23 16.62 -5.45 -4.86
C CYS A 23 15.50 -4.44 -4.64
N GLU A 24 15.74 -3.18 -4.99
CA GLU A 24 14.74 -2.12 -5.02
C GLU A 24 14.50 -1.70 -6.48
N LEU A 25 13.23 -1.68 -6.87
CA LEU A 25 12.77 -1.22 -8.17
C LEU A 25 11.64 -0.20 -7.98
N GLN A 26 11.50 0.73 -8.90
CA GLN A 26 10.46 1.77 -8.83
C GLN A 26 9.53 1.69 -10.03
N PHE A 27 8.21 1.73 -9.77
CA PHE A 27 7.17 1.79 -10.78
C PHE A 27 6.20 2.92 -10.44
N GLY A 28 6.29 4.02 -11.19
CA GLY A 28 5.58 5.26 -10.83
C GLY A 28 6.07 5.80 -9.48
N SER A 29 5.14 6.06 -8.56
CA SER A 29 5.45 6.50 -7.19
C SER A 29 5.75 5.36 -6.21
N ARG A 30 5.69 4.10 -6.64
CA ARG A 30 5.73 2.93 -5.72
C ARG A 30 6.97 2.10 -5.90
N LEU A 31 7.46 1.55 -4.79
CA LEU A 31 8.63 0.69 -4.77
C LEU A 31 8.23 -0.78 -4.73
N ILE A 32 9.03 -1.62 -5.38
CA ILE A 32 8.93 -3.08 -5.28
C ILE A 32 10.27 -3.61 -4.76
N TYR A 33 10.20 -4.32 -3.65
CA TYR A 33 11.35 -4.93 -3.00
C TYR A 33 11.34 -6.44 -3.21
N VAL A 34 12.44 -6.99 -3.70
CA VAL A 34 12.60 -8.44 -3.89
C VAL A 34 13.84 -8.92 -3.16
N GLN A 35 13.66 -9.79 -2.18
CA GLN A 35 14.76 -10.35 -1.40
C GLN A 35 15.30 -11.65 -2.01
N HIS A 36 16.61 -11.82 -1.93
CA HIS A 36 17.33 -13.00 -2.36
C HIS A 36 18.50 -13.36 -1.43
N PRO A 37 18.93 -14.64 -1.40
CA PRO A 37 20.14 -15.04 -0.67
C PRO A 37 21.37 -14.27 -1.19
N SER A 38 22.27 -13.85 -0.29
CA SER A 38 23.48 -13.12 -0.67
C SER A 38 24.48 -13.95 -1.48
N ASN A 39 24.39 -15.28 -1.37
CA ASN A 39 25.22 -16.23 -2.12
C ASN A 39 24.66 -16.59 -3.51
N GLU A 40 23.54 -15.99 -3.92
CA GLU A 40 22.90 -16.21 -5.23
C GLU A 40 22.66 -14.88 -5.95
N PRO A 41 22.74 -14.84 -7.30
CA PRO A 41 22.35 -13.67 -8.06
C PRO A 41 20.83 -13.43 -7.99
N PRO A 42 20.35 -12.18 -8.04
CA PRO A 42 18.95 -11.82 -7.80
C PRO A 42 17.96 -12.42 -8.82
N GLN A 43 18.42 -12.74 -10.02
CA GLN A 43 17.61 -13.14 -11.19
C GLN A 43 16.63 -14.27 -10.87
N ARG A 44 17.03 -15.24 -10.04
CA ARG A 44 16.15 -16.35 -9.66
C ARG A 44 14.92 -15.88 -8.90
N ARG A 45 15.11 -14.97 -7.93
CA ARG A 45 14.02 -14.43 -7.11
C ARG A 45 13.20 -13.39 -7.86
N LEU A 46 13.84 -12.57 -8.70
CA LEU A 46 13.15 -11.65 -9.60
C LEU A 46 12.24 -12.41 -10.58
N THR A 47 12.72 -13.51 -11.17
CA THR A 47 11.92 -14.35 -12.08
C THR A 47 10.71 -14.96 -11.37
N ALA A 48 10.90 -15.44 -10.13
CA ALA A 48 9.80 -15.97 -9.34
C ALA A 48 8.77 -14.88 -8.99
N ALA A 49 9.21 -13.69 -8.57
CA ALA A 49 8.33 -12.56 -8.30
C ALA A 49 7.59 -12.10 -9.56
N GLN A 50 8.26 -12.10 -10.72
CA GLN A 50 7.68 -11.71 -12.02
C GLN A 50 6.42 -12.50 -12.37
N GLN A 51 6.33 -13.77 -11.95
CA GLN A 51 5.16 -14.62 -12.23
C GLN A 51 3.87 -14.12 -11.58
N GLY A 52 3.98 -13.40 -10.45
CA GLY A 52 2.82 -12.95 -9.67
C GLY A 52 2.70 -11.44 -9.54
N VAL A 53 3.76 -10.68 -9.81
CA VAL A 53 3.83 -9.25 -9.49
C VAL A 53 2.71 -8.42 -10.10
N GLN A 54 2.28 -8.73 -11.33
CA GLN A 54 1.17 -8.01 -11.95
C GLN A 54 -0.13 -8.21 -11.17
N ALA A 55 -0.44 -9.44 -10.74
CA ALA A 55 -1.63 -9.71 -9.95
C ALA A 55 -1.56 -9.07 -8.54
N VAL A 56 -0.37 -8.96 -7.97
CA VAL A 56 -0.15 -8.24 -6.71
C VAL A 56 -0.38 -6.73 -6.92
N TRP A 57 0.11 -6.19 -8.03
CA TRP A 57 -0.11 -4.79 -8.39
C TRP A 57 -1.61 -4.49 -8.63
N ASP A 58 -2.30 -5.35 -9.36
CA ASP A 58 -3.71 -5.17 -9.71
C ASP A 58 -4.64 -5.28 -8.48
N ASP A 59 -4.19 -5.95 -7.42
CA ASP A 59 -4.90 -6.08 -6.16
C ASP A 59 -4.75 -4.88 -5.21
N ILE A 60 -3.96 -3.86 -5.55
CA ILE A 60 -3.74 -2.66 -4.72
C ILE A 60 -5.06 -2.02 -4.23
N PRO A 61 -6.09 -1.78 -5.08
CA PRO A 61 -7.35 -1.18 -4.61
C PRO A 61 -8.04 -2.03 -3.53
N GLN A 62 -7.93 -3.36 -3.63
CA GLN A 62 -8.55 -4.30 -2.69
C GLN A 62 -7.71 -4.38 -1.40
N ALA A 63 -6.38 -4.28 -1.50
CA ALA A 63 -5.49 -4.19 -0.35
C ALA A 63 -5.75 -2.93 0.49
N LEU A 64 -5.97 -1.79 -0.18
CA LEU A 64 -6.33 -0.54 0.50
C LEU A 64 -7.72 -0.63 1.17
N ALA A 65 -8.71 -1.20 0.49
CA ALA A 65 -10.04 -1.44 1.08
C ALA A 65 -9.99 -2.43 2.26
N PHE A 66 -9.06 -3.38 2.27
CA PHE A 66 -8.79 -4.22 3.43
C PHE A 66 -8.13 -3.44 4.56
N ALA A 67 -7.12 -2.62 4.24
CA ALA A 67 -6.39 -1.79 5.20
C ALA A 67 -7.31 -0.78 5.92
N GLU A 68 -8.30 -0.22 5.22
CA GLU A 68 -9.33 0.64 5.80
C GLU A 68 -9.98 0.01 7.04
N ARG A 69 -10.31 -1.28 6.98
CA ARG A 69 -10.98 -1.98 8.09
C ARG A 69 -10.11 -2.07 9.35
N LEU A 70 -8.78 -1.98 9.19
CA LEU A 70 -7.81 -1.99 10.27
C LEU A 70 -7.61 -0.61 10.91
N CYS A 71 -8.03 0.46 10.22
CA CYS A 71 -7.77 1.82 10.64
C CYS A 71 -8.64 2.25 11.82
N VAL A 72 -8.27 3.36 12.47
CA VAL A 72 -9.10 4.03 13.48
C VAL A 72 -10.40 4.59 12.86
N PRO A 73 -11.48 4.80 13.66
CA PRO A 73 -12.77 5.24 13.13
C PRO A 73 -12.72 6.51 12.26
N GLY A 74 -11.86 7.47 12.59
CA GLY A 74 -11.70 8.70 11.80
C GLY A 74 -11.24 8.43 10.37
N MET A 75 -10.16 7.66 10.22
CA MET A 75 -9.65 7.25 8.90
C MET A 75 -10.70 6.46 8.09
N ARG A 76 -11.47 5.58 8.74
CA ARG A 76 -12.59 4.88 8.07
C ARG A 76 -13.64 5.85 7.55
N LYS A 77 -13.94 6.90 8.31
CA LYS A 77 -14.88 7.96 7.87
C LYS A 77 -14.34 8.69 6.63
N ALA A 78 -13.07 9.08 6.63
CA ALA A 78 -12.42 9.70 5.46
C ALA A 78 -12.49 8.78 4.23
N TRP A 79 -12.22 7.48 4.40
CA TRP A 79 -12.32 6.51 3.32
C TRP A 79 -13.75 6.37 2.77
N GLN A 80 -14.76 6.35 3.64
CA GLN A 80 -16.17 6.31 3.23
C GLN A 80 -16.56 7.54 2.40
N LEU A 81 -16.12 8.74 2.80
CA LEU A 81 -16.37 9.98 2.06
C LEU A 81 -15.70 9.95 0.68
N TYR A 82 -14.47 9.42 0.59
CA TYR A 82 -13.82 9.17 -0.69
C TYR A 82 -14.59 8.16 -1.56
N ALA A 83 -15.03 7.04 -0.99
CA ALA A 83 -15.82 6.03 -1.71
C ALA A 83 -17.18 6.57 -2.22
N GLN A 84 -17.72 7.61 -1.57
CA GLN A 84 -18.92 8.33 -2.00
C GLN A 84 -18.66 9.39 -3.08
N GLY A 85 -17.40 9.62 -3.45
CA GLY A 85 -17.00 10.65 -4.43
C GLY A 85 -16.99 12.08 -3.87
N LEU A 86 -17.04 12.23 -2.54
CA LEU A 86 -16.98 13.54 -1.87
C LEU A 86 -15.54 14.05 -1.72
N LEU A 87 -14.55 13.19 -1.95
CA LEU A 87 -13.13 13.50 -1.91
C LEU A 87 -12.47 13.06 -3.23
N SER A 88 -11.48 13.83 -3.68
CA SER A 88 -10.82 13.63 -4.98
C SER A 88 -9.75 12.54 -4.97
N CYS A 89 -9.20 12.22 -3.80
CA CYS A 89 -8.12 11.25 -3.64
C CYS A 89 -8.37 10.34 -2.42
N PRO A 90 -7.84 9.10 -2.43
CA PRO A 90 -7.96 8.20 -1.28
C PRO A 90 -7.08 8.69 -0.12
N PRO A 91 -7.48 8.48 1.15
CA PRO A 91 -6.67 8.89 2.30
C PRO A 91 -5.48 7.96 2.59
N LEU A 92 -5.44 6.78 1.96
CA LEU A 92 -4.34 5.83 2.09
C LEU A 92 -3.70 5.53 0.74
N GLU A 93 -2.41 5.24 0.76
CA GLU A 93 -1.63 4.82 -0.40
C GLU A 93 -0.71 3.64 -0.07
N VAL A 94 -0.53 2.74 -1.05
CA VAL A 94 0.52 1.71 -1.02
C VAL A 94 1.84 2.35 -1.44
N TYR A 95 2.81 2.39 -0.54
CA TYR A 95 4.15 2.91 -0.82
C TYR A 95 5.06 1.85 -1.43
N SER A 96 4.96 0.61 -0.94
CA SER A 96 5.81 -0.47 -1.43
C SER A 96 5.18 -1.85 -1.35
N ILE A 97 5.68 -2.74 -2.22
CA ILE A 97 5.32 -4.17 -2.28
C ILE A 97 6.59 -4.97 -1.98
N HIS A 98 6.48 -5.95 -1.07
CA HIS A 98 7.63 -6.72 -0.58
C HIS A 98 7.48 -8.20 -0.93
N PHE A 99 8.49 -8.74 -1.61
CA PHE A 99 8.68 -10.17 -1.84
C PHE A 99 9.83 -10.67 -0.95
N GLN A 100 9.49 -10.97 0.31
CA GLN A 100 10.47 -11.36 1.32
C GLN A 100 11.02 -12.77 1.09
N ILE A 101 12.26 -13.01 1.54
CA ILE A 101 12.95 -14.30 1.32
C ILE A 101 12.25 -15.47 2.01
N ASN A 102 11.75 -15.24 3.22
CA ASN A 102 11.16 -16.25 4.10
C ASN A 102 9.62 -16.25 4.08
N SER A 103 9.00 -15.46 3.20
CA SER A 103 7.55 -15.41 3.05
C SER A 103 7.14 -15.98 1.69
N PRO A 104 6.18 -16.92 1.63
CA PRO A 104 5.60 -17.35 0.36
C PRO A 104 4.63 -16.30 -0.22
N TYR A 105 4.25 -15.29 0.56
CA TYR A 105 3.25 -14.30 0.22
C TYR A 105 3.86 -12.89 0.19
N PRO A 106 3.56 -12.09 -0.84
CA PRO A 106 3.98 -10.69 -0.85
C PRO A 106 3.16 -9.87 0.14
N SER A 107 3.71 -8.75 0.58
CA SER A 107 3.02 -7.79 1.45
C SER A 107 3.08 -6.37 0.90
N TYR A 108 2.13 -5.54 1.32
CA TYR A 108 2.04 -4.12 1.03
C TYR A 108 2.39 -3.33 2.28
N THR A 109 3.19 -2.28 2.11
CA THR A 109 3.34 -1.22 3.11
C THR A 109 2.45 -0.06 2.73
N ILE A 110 1.52 0.29 3.62
CA ILE A 110 0.46 1.28 3.40
C ILE A 110 0.58 2.37 4.46
N SER A 111 0.40 3.62 4.05
CA SER A 111 0.33 4.77 4.95
C SER A 111 -0.61 5.83 4.37
N GLN A 112 -0.61 7.01 4.98
CA GLN A 112 -1.36 8.17 4.54
C GLN A 112 -0.96 8.53 3.11
N ASN A 113 -1.93 8.91 2.29
CA ASN A 113 -1.64 9.46 0.98
C ASN A 113 -1.14 10.91 1.13
N PRO A 114 0.08 11.25 0.65
CA PRO A 114 0.63 12.59 0.80
C PRO A 114 -0.13 13.66 0.01
N ASP A 115 -0.91 13.26 -1.00
CA ASP A 115 -1.77 14.15 -1.78
C ASP A 115 -3.15 14.35 -1.14
N PHE A 116 -3.43 13.72 0.00
CA PHE A 116 -4.69 13.87 0.72
C PHE A 116 -4.65 15.08 1.65
N ASP A 117 -5.52 16.05 1.41
CA ASP A 117 -5.60 17.28 2.20
C ASP A 117 -6.49 17.08 3.44
N TRP A 118 -5.86 16.85 4.59
CA TRP A 118 -6.55 16.73 5.87
C TRP A 118 -7.14 18.06 6.36
N GLU A 119 -6.69 19.21 5.88
CA GLU A 119 -7.23 20.52 6.28
C GLU A 119 -8.55 20.85 5.56
N THR A 120 -8.96 20.03 4.59
CA THR A 120 -10.22 20.20 3.87
C THR A 120 -11.43 20.09 4.81
N SER A 121 -12.43 20.95 4.59
CA SER A 121 -13.74 20.83 5.19
C SER A 121 -14.81 20.47 4.15
N LEU A 122 -15.71 19.56 4.50
CA LEU A 122 -16.83 19.16 3.64
C LEU A 122 -18.17 19.64 4.20
N ALA A 123 -19.07 20.05 3.31
CA ALA A 123 -20.48 20.22 3.65
C ALA A 123 -21.18 18.87 3.49
N VAL A 124 -21.72 18.32 4.57
CA VAL A 124 -22.39 17.02 4.60
C VAL A 124 -23.81 17.21 5.09
N GLU A 125 -24.79 16.70 4.34
CA GLU A 125 -26.20 16.72 4.72
C GLU A 125 -26.54 15.50 5.59
N ASP A 126 -27.26 15.72 6.69
CA ASP A 126 -27.76 14.65 7.56
C ASP A 126 -29.11 14.08 7.09
N GLU A 127 -29.65 13.10 7.82
CA GLU A 127 -30.92 12.45 7.50
C GLU A 127 -32.13 13.41 7.58
N GLN A 128 -31.98 14.55 8.25
CA GLN A 128 -33.01 15.59 8.39
C GLN A 128 -32.88 16.69 7.32
N GLY A 129 -31.90 16.57 6.41
CA GLY A 129 -31.62 17.55 5.38
C GLY A 129 -30.82 18.76 5.86
N GLN A 130 -30.24 18.70 7.07
CA GLN A 130 -29.44 19.78 7.61
C GLN A 130 -27.97 19.62 7.18
N VAL A 131 -27.40 20.71 6.65
CA VAL A 131 -26.00 20.75 6.20
C VAL A 131 -25.09 21.08 7.37
N HIS A 132 -24.14 20.18 7.64
CA HIS A 132 -23.07 20.33 8.63
C HIS A 132 -21.72 20.49 7.95
N ARG A 133 -20.79 21.18 8.63
CA ARG A 133 -19.40 21.27 8.19
C ARG A 133 -18.56 20.25 8.94
N LEU A 134 -17.98 19.32 8.20
CA LEU A 134 -17.09 18.27 8.70
C LEU A 134 -15.64 18.68 8.42
N SER A 135 -14.80 18.76 9.44
CA SER A 135 -13.36 18.99 9.30
C SER A 135 -12.64 17.65 9.18
N LEU A 136 -11.82 17.46 8.14
CA LEU A 136 -11.06 16.22 8.00
C LEU A 136 -9.87 16.13 8.96
N ALA A 137 -9.37 17.25 9.47
CA ALA A 137 -8.22 17.30 10.38
C ALA A 137 -8.49 16.54 11.70
N GLU A 138 -9.76 16.39 12.08
CA GLU A 138 -10.18 15.59 13.24
C GLU A 138 -10.00 14.08 13.04
N TYR A 139 -9.75 13.65 11.80
CA TYR A 139 -9.60 12.26 11.38
C TYR A 139 -8.19 11.89 10.94
N GLU A 140 -7.27 12.87 10.88
CA GLU A 140 -5.88 12.64 10.53
C GLU A 140 -5.23 11.69 11.55
N PRO A 141 -4.62 10.59 11.11
CA PRO A 141 -3.90 9.71 12.02
C PRO A 141 -2.55 10.33 12.39
N GLY A 142 -1.92 9.84 13.46
CA GLY A 142 -0.58 10.32 13.85
C GLY A 142 0.47 10.12 12.76
N GLU A 143 1.56 10.89 12.85
CA GLU A 143 2.67 10.91 11.86
C GLU A 143 3.29 9.52 11.60
N ASP A 144 3.26 8.62 12.58
CA ASP A 144 3.81 7.26 12.48
C ASP A 144 2.80 6.20 12.00
N PHE A 145 1.74 6.59 11.29
CA PHE A 145 0.74 5.65 10.81
C PHE A 145 1.26 4.78 9.67
N TRP A 146 1.46 3.48 9.94
CA TRP A 146 1.85 2.49 8.95
C TRP A 146 1.10 1.18 9.14
N LEU A 147 0.73 0.54 8.02
CA LEU A 147 0.11 -0.77 8.00
C LEU A 147 0.91 -1.71 7.08
N SER A 148 1.07 -2.96 7.53
CA SER A 148 1.54 -4.05 6.69
C SER A 148 0.39 -5.02 6.41
N VAL A 149 0.11 -5.23 5.12
CA VAL A 149 -0.96 -6.12 4.65
C VAL A 149 -0.35 -7.22 3.79
N ARG A 150 -0.47 -8.47 4.21
CA ARG A 150 -0.01 -9.63 3.44
C ARG A 150 -1.09 -10.11 2.47
N ARG A 151 -0.70 -10.43 1.23
CA ARG A 151 -1.57 -11.00 0.20
C ARG A 151 -1.50 -12.52 0.17
N LEU A 152 -2.53 -13.19 0.63
CA LEU A 152 -2.62 -14.67 0.64
C LEU A 152 -3.05 -15.24 -0.72
N GLY A 153 -3.71 -14.43 -1.55
CA GLY A 153 -4.23 -14.81 -2.86
C GLY A 153 -4.97 -13.64 -3.49
N ALA A 154 -5.62 -13.88 -4.64
CA ALA A 154 -6.43 -12.87 -5.31
C ALA A 154 -7.52 -12.33 -4.38
N GLY A 155 -7.46 -11.04 -4.06
CA GLY A 155 -8.39 -10.37 -3.15
C GLY A 155 -8.42 -10.90 -1.71
N GLN A 156 -7.45 -11.72 -1.30
CA GLN A 156 -7.38 -12.33 0.03
C GLN A 156 -6.18 -11.76 0.80
N PHE A 157 -6.47 -11.15 1.95
CA PHE A 157 -5.48 -10.40 2.71
C PHE A 157 -5.49 -10.76 4.19
N GLN A 158 -4.35 -10.53 4.84
CA GLN A 158 -4.14 -10.69 6.27
C GLN A 158 -3.36 -9.49 6.80
N SER A 159 -3.71 -9.02 7.99
CA SER A 159 -2.89 -8.06 8.73
C SER A 159 -1.69 -8.78 9.34
N ASP A 160 -0.50 -8.21 9.19
CA ASP A 160 0.64 -8.60 10.03
C ASP A 160 0.40 -7.98 11.42
N THR A 161 -0.40 -8.64 12.26
CA THR A 161 -0.53 -8.31 13.69
C THR A 161 0.77 -8.55 14.44
#